data_AF-Q2WAU4-F1
#
_entry.id   AF-Q2WAU4-F1
#
_cell.length_a   1.000
_cell.length_b   1.000
_cell.length_c   1.000
_cell.angle_alpha   90.00
_cell.angle_beta   90.00
_cell.angle_gamma   90.00
#
_symmetry.space_group_name_H-M   'P 1'
#
loop_
_entity.id
_entity.type
_entity.pdbx_description
1 polymer ?
#
loop_
_entity_poly.entity_id
_entity_poly.type
_entity_poly.pdbx_seq_one_letter_code
_entity_poly.pdbx_strand_id
1 'polypeptide(L)'
;MIRPILAVMVLSLPLAPAGAGETACADSPMRVGECFTVHGRLTTCGGVPTARIWVVGTKRVLGVVAANSHPAGDHILPPSLDRAMASEIPCSRAAYGDFAVCPLSPDQPGVMRRVCLTDARKLVFRDW
;
A
#
# COMPACT_ATOMS: atom_id res chain seq x y z
N MET A 1 35.25 51.92 33.86
CA MET A 1 34.01 51.09 33.84
C MET A 1 33.97 50.34 32.52
N ILE A 2 34.25 49.04 32.51
CA ILE A 2 34.27 48.20 31.30
C ILE A 2 33.26 47.07 31.56
N ARG A 3 32.18 47.01 30.76
CA ARG A 3 31.15 45.96 30.82
C ARG A 3 31.57 44.80 29.92
N PRO A 4 31.67 43.56 30.41
CA PRO A 4 31.90 42.41 29.54
C PRO A 4 30.58 41.99 28.89
N ILE A 5 30.57 41.91 27.56
CA ILE A 5 29.43 41.38 26.79
C ILE A 5 29.56 39.87 26.78
N LEU A 6 28.68 39.17 27.51
CA LEU A 6 28.53 37.72 27.37
C LEU A 6 27.88 37.42 26.00
N ALA A 7 28.65 36.80 25.11
CA ALA A 7 28.12 36.25 23.87
C ALA A 7 27.51 34.87 24.16
N VAL A 8 26.17 34.78 24.16
CA VAL A 8 25.44 33.51 24.23
C VAL A 8 25.39 32.93 22.82
N MET A 9 26.22 31.92 22.56
CA MET A 9 26.16 31.12 21.34
C MET A 9 24.98 30.15 21.45
N VAL A 10 23.88 30.46 20.76
CA VAL A 10 22.73 29.55 20.67
C VAL A 10 23.07 28.47 19.65
N LEU A 11 23.31 27.25 20.15
CA LEU A 11 23.54 26.07 19.33
C LEU A 11 22.20 25.63 18.71
N SER A 12 21.92 26.09 17.49
CA SER A 12 20.73 25.68 16.74
C SER A 12 20.90 24.25 16.24
N LEU A 13 20.31 23.29 16.95
CA LEU A 13 20.16 21.91 16.47
C LEU A 13 19.21 21.91 15.26
N PRO A 14 19.60 21.34 14.10
CA PRO A 14 18.66 21.14 13.01
C PRO A 14 17.62 20.10 13.45
N LEU A 15 16.35 20.51 13.51
CA LEU A 15 15.22 19.58 13.58
C LEU A 15 15.23 18.75 12.29
N ALA A 16 15.62 17.48 12.40
CA ALA A 16 15.36 16.52 11.34
C ALA A 16 13.83 16.41 11.15
N PRO A 17 13.31 16.47 9.91
CA PRO A 17 11.90 16.23 9.69
C PRO A 17 11.56 14.81 10.13
N ALA A 18 10.83 14.67 11.23
CA ALA A 18 10.18 13.44 11.64
C ALA A 18 8.98 13.18 10.72
N GLY A 19 9.30 12.77 9.51
CA GLY A 19 8.36 12.33 8.50
C GLY A 19 9.04 11.24 7.70
N ALA A 20 9.14 10.04 8.27
CA ALA A 20 9.29 8.84 7.47
C ALA A 20 7.99 8.69 6.67
N GLY A 21 7.87 9.50 5.60
CA GLY A 21 6.72 9.49 4.71
C GLY A 21 6.61 8.09 4.13
N GLU A 22 5.42 7.51 4.24
CA GLU A 22 5.09 6.25 3.60
C GLU A 22 5.49 6.33 2.13
N THR A 23 6.46 5.51 1.71
CA THR A 23 6.96 5.53 0.34
C THR A 23 5.81 5.20 -0.60
N ALA A 24 5.56 6.04 -1.60
CA ALA A 24 4.54 5.74 -2.59
C ALA A 24 4.90 4.46 -3.38
N CYS A 25 3.89 3.67 -3.77
CA CYS A 25 4.12 2.42 -4.51
C CYS A 25 4.99 2.60 -5.77
N ALA A 26 4.80 3.71 -6.49
CA ALA A 26 5.51 4.01 -7.73
C ALA A 26 7.01 4.27 -7.51
N ASP A 27 7.37 4.82 -6.35
CA ASP A 27 8.74 5.17 -5.96
C ASP A 27 9.40 4.07 -5.12
N SER A 28 8.73 2.93 -4.94
CA SER A 28 9.26 1.83 -4.14
C SER A 28 10.56 1.28 -4.77
N PRO A 29 11.64 1.16 -3.98
CA PRO A 29 12.87 0.51 -4.44
C PRO A 29 12.69 -1.01 -4.64
N MET A 30 11.57 -1.59 -4.17
CA MET A 30 11.26 -3.01 -4.32
C MET A 30 10.54 -3.32 -5.64
N ARG A 31 10.25 -2.32 -6.47
CA ARG A 31 9.53 -2.51 -7.73
C ARG A 31 10.39 -3.29 -8.73
N VAL A 32 9.81 -4.32 -9.34
CA VAL A 32 10.50 -5.21 -10.29
C VAL A 32 10.02 -5.07 -11.75
N GLY A 33 9.29 -3.99 -12.04
CA GLY A 33 8.77 -3.69 -13.38
C GLY A 33 7.76 -2.55 -13.36
N GLU A 34 7.26 -2.19 -14.54
CA GLU A 34 6.28 -1.12 -14.68
C GLU A 34 4.99 -1.41 -13.91
N CYS A 35 4.37 -0.34 -13.40
CA CYS A 35 3.05 -0.44 -12.80
C CYS A 35 2.00 -0.65 -13.90
N PHE A 36 0.94 -1.39 -13.60
CA PHE A 36 -0.10 -1.76 -14.56
C PHE A 36 -1.48 -1.73 -13.92
N THR A 37 -2.53 -1.67 -14.74
CA THR A 37 -3.92 -1.77 -14.27
C THR A 37 -4.47 -3.16 -14.53
N VAL A 38 -5.20 -3.71 -13.57
CA VAL A 38 -6.01 -4.93 -13.75
C VAL A 38 -7.48 -4.67 -13.46
N HIS A 39 -8.35 -5.30 -14.23
CA HIS A 39 -9.75 -5.46 -13.82
C HIS A 39 -9.86 -6.67 -12.90
N GLY A 40 -10.37 -6.47 -11.69
CA GLY A 40 -10.25 -7.45 -10.62
C GLY A 40 -11.40 -7.49 -9.64
N ARG A 41 -11.33 -8.49 -8.77
CA ARG A 41 -12.10 -8.58 -7.52
C ARG A 41 -11.14 -8.49 -6.36
N LEU A 42 -11.22 -7.41 -5.58
CA LEU A 42 -10.50 -7.23 -4.34
C LEU A 42 -11.32 -7.78 -3.18
N THR A 43 -10.69 -8.58 -2.33
CA THR A 43 -11.26 -9.09 -1.07
C THR A 43 -10.26 -8.96 0.06
N THR A 44 -10.75 -8.63 1.26
CA THR A 44 -9.99 -8.64 2.51
C THR A 44 -10.36 -9.89 3.30
N CYS A 45 -9.35 -10.72 3.57
CA CYS A 45 -9.52 -12.07 4.08
C CYS A 45 -8.43 -12.37 5.11
N GLY A 46 -8.64 -13.39 5.93
CA GLY A 46 -7.57 -13.93 6.77
C GLY A 46 -6.32 -14.35 5.98
N GLY A 47 -5.19 -14.41 6.69
CA GLY A 47 -3.89 -14.81 6.15
C GLY A 47 -3.09 -13.64 5.56
N VAL A 48 -1.90 -13.97 5.05
CA VAL A 48 -0.90 -12.98 4.61
C VAL A 48 -0.58 -13.22 3.14
N PRO A 49 -0.75 -12.22 2.24
CA PRO A 49 -1.32 -10.89 2.49
C PRO A 49 -2.84 -10.88 2.71
N THR A 50 -3.34 -9.96 3.53
CA THR A 50 -4.76 -9.85 3.91
C THR A 50 -5.64 -9.47 2.72
N ALA A 51 -5.23 -8.46 1.95
CA ALA A 51 -5.94 -8.01 0.76
C ALA A 51 -5.41 -8.71 -0.49
N ARG A 52 -6.34 -9.22 -1.30
CA ARG A 52 -6.02 -9.99 -2.51
C ARG A 52 -6.89 -9.54 -3.68
N ILE A 53 -6.29 -9.42 -4.86
CA ILE A 53 -6.99 -9.10 -6.11
C ILE A 53 -6.96 -10.33 -6.99
N TRP A 54 -8.13 -10.95 -7.20
CA TRP A 54 -8.31 -11.93 -8.26
C TRP A 54 -8.51 -11.20 -9.58
N VAL A 55 -7.68 -11.50 -10.59
CA VAL A 55 -7.80 -10.89 -11.93
C VAL A 55 -8.92 -11.61 -12.68
N VAL A 56 -9.99 -10.87 -12.98
CA VAL A 56 -11.23 -11.41 -13.56
C VAL A 56 -10.93 -12.09 -14.89
N GLY A 57 -11.52 -13.27 -15.09
CA GLY A 57 -11.32 -14.08 -16.30
C GLY A 57 -10.04 -14.91 -16.30
N THR A 58 -9.26 -14.91 -15.22
CA THR A 58 -8.01 -15.68 -15.12
C THR A 58 -7.95 -16.50 -13.84
N LYS A 59 -6.88 -17.28 -13.66
CA LYS A 59 -6.54 -17.93 -12.37
C LYS A 59 -5.58 -17.09 -11.52
N ARG A 60 -5.22 -15.88 -11.95
CA ARG A 60 -4.18 -15.06 -11.32
C ARG A 60 -4.73 -14.35 -10.08
N VAL A 61 -3.97 -14.43 -8.98
CA VAL A 61 -4.21 -13.69 -7.74
C VAL A 61 -2.98 -12.85 -7.42
N LEU A 62 -3.22 -11.58 -7.12
CA LEU A 62 -2.23 -10.63 -6.64
C LEU A 62 -2.45 -10.43 -5.14
N GLY A 63 -1.38 -10.54 -4.36
CA GLY A 63 -1.37 -10.20 -2.94
C GLY A 63 -0.97 -8.75 -2.76
N VAL A 64 -1.84 -7.94 -2.15
CA VAL A 64 -1.57 -6.52 -1.92
C VAL A 64 -0.74 -6.36 -0.65
N VAL A 65 0.38 -5.68 -0.76
CA VAL A 65 1.35 -5.45 0.32
C VAL A 65 1.76 -3.98 0.36
N ALA A 66 2.36 -3.54 1.47
CA ALA A 66 2.87 -2.18 1.59
C ALA A 66 4.00 -1.90 0.59
N ALA A 67 4.31 -0.63 0.35
CA ALA A 67 5.34 -0.23 -0.63
C ALA A 67 6.74 -0.77 -0.33
N ASN A 68 7.06 -1.01 0.95
CA ASN A 68 8.30 -1.67 1.37
C ASN A 68 8.26 -3.21 1.19
N SER A 69 7.25 -3.76 0.52
CA SER A 69 7.02 -5.18 0.30
C SER A 69 6.65 -5.99 1.55
N HIS A 70 6.38 -5.32 2.68
CA HIS A 70 5.97 -5.99 3.91
C HIS A 70 4.52 -6.51 3.80
N PRO A 71 4.29 -7.82 3.95
CA PRO A 71 3.02 -8.43 3.58
C PRO A 71 1.93 -8.31 4.65
N ALA A 72 2.31 -7.92 5.87
CA ALA A 72 1.42 -7.58 6.97
C ALA A 72 1.53 -6.09 7.34
N GLY A 73 1.97 -5.25 6.40
CA GLY A 73 2.12 -3.82 6.64
C GLY A 73 0.77 -3.17 6.97
N ASP A 74 0.82 -2.10 7.75
CA ASP A 74 -0.32 -1.22 7.92
C ASP A 74 -0.63 -0.51 6.58
N HIS A 75 -1.89 -0.10 6.38
CA HIS A 75 -2.31 0.75 5.26
C HIS A 75 -2.03 0.21 3.84
N ILE A 76 -2.15 -1.11 3.62
CA ILE A 76 -2.00 -1.71 2.26
C ILE A 76 -3.08 -1.28 1.25
N LEU A 77 -4.16 -0.65 1.71
CA LEU A 77 -5.22 -0.07 0.87
C LEU A 77 -5.31 1.44 1.10
N PRO A 78 -5.67 2.23 0.07
CA PRO A 78 -6.02 3.63 0.24
C PRO A 78 -7.11 3.80 1.31
N PRO A 79 -7.06 4.83 2.18
CA PRO A 79 -7.93 4.94 3.35
C PRO A 79 -9.43 4.88 3.06
N SER A 80 -9.88 5.41 1.92
CA SER A 80 -11.29 5.36 1.51
C SER A 80 -11.72 3.94 1.13
N LEU A 81 -10.85 3.21 0.40
CA LEU A 81 -11.09 1.82 0.03
C LEU A 81 -11.03 0.92 1.26
N ASP A 82 -10.07 1.14 2.15
CA ASP A 82 -9.94 0.38 3.40
C ASP A 82 -11.22 0.45 4.24
N ARG A 83 -11.74 1.66 4.48
CA ARG A 83 -13.03 1.85 5.15
C ARG A 83 -14.19 1.19 4.41
N ALA A 84 -14.24 1.29 3.09
CA ALA A 84 -15.32 0.70 2.29
C ALA A 84 -15.25 -0.84 2.24
N MET A 85 -14.10 -1.43 2.52
CA MET A 85 -13.86 -2.87 2.59
C MET A 85 -13.96 -3.44 4.01
N ALA A 86 -14.11 -2.59 5.03
CA ALA A 86 -14.31 -3.04 6.39
C ALA A 86 -15.59 -3.88 6.51
N SER A 87 -15.46 -5.07 7.09
CA SER A 87 -16.55 -6.01 7.35
C SER A 87 -16.28 -6.76 8.65
N GLU A 88 -17.34 -7.06 9.39
CA GLU A 88 -17.28 -7.90 10.60
C GLU A 88 -16.93 -9.35 10.27
N ILE A 89 -17.34 -9.82 9.09
CA ILE A 89 -17.07 -11.18 8.63
C ILE A 89 -15.93 -11.12 7.60
N PRO A 90 -14.77 -11.76 7.87
CA PRO A 90 -13.69 -11.83 6.89
C PRO A 90 -14.16 -12.45 5.58
N CYS A 91 -13.68 -11.94 4.44
CA CYS A 91 -14.08 -12.43 3.13
C CYS A 91 -15.57 -12.33 2.80
N SER A 92 -16.39 -11.52 3.48
CA SER A 92 -17.82 -11.39 3.14
C SER A 92 -18.13 -10.22 2.21
N ARG A 93 -17.11 -9.47 1.78
CA ARG A 93 -17.25 -8.30 0.91
C ARG A 93 -16.19 -8.28 -0.19
N ALA A 94 -16.59 -7.88 -1.39
CA ALA A 94 -15.69 -7.58 -2.49
C ALA A 94 -15.88 -6.16 -3.02
N ALA A 95 -14.79 -5.60 -3.50
CA ALA A 95 -14.81 -4.53 -4.49
C ALA A 95 -14.43 -5.08 -5.87
N TYR A 96 -15.29 -4.88 -6.86
CA TYR A 96 -14.99 -5.14 -8.26
C TYR A 96 -14.63 -3.82 -8.94
N GLY A 97 -13.59 -3.80 -9.77
CA GLY A 97 -13.21 -2.58 -10.48
C GLY A 97 -11.83 -2.66 -11.10
N ASP A 98 -11.28 -1.48 -11.42
CA ASP A 98 -9.96 -1.33 -12.02
C ASP A 98 -8.96 -0.94 -10.92
N PHE A 99 -7.88 -1.71 -10.77
CA PHE A 99 -6.84 -1.51 -9.76
C PHE A 99 -5.50 -1.22 -10.43
N ALA A 100 -4.92 -0.06 -10.15
CA ALA A 100 -3.57 0.28 -10.57
C ALA A 100 -2.57 -0.21 -9.52
N VAL A 101 -1.63 -1.05 -9.94
CA VAL A 101 -0.71 -1.75 -9.03
C VAL A 101 0.73 -1.69 -9.54
N CYS A 102 1.69 -1.65 -8.62
CA CYS A 102 3.12 -1.77 -8.92
C CYS A 102 3.63 -3.13 -8.47
N PRO A 103 4.31 -3.90 -9.33
CA PRO A 103 4.79 -5.23 -8.97
C PRO A 103 6.02 -5.17 -8.06
N LEU A 104 5.96 -5.82 -6.89
CA LEU A 104 7.07 -5.93 -5.94
C LEU A 104 7.72 -7.33 -5.91
N SER A 105 7.22 -8.24 -6.74
CA SER A 105 7.85 -9.54 -7.00
C SER A 105 7.69 -9.94 -8.47
N PRO A 106 8.59 -10.79 -9.00
CA PRO A 106 8.47 -11.32 -10.35
C PRO A 106 7.15 -12.05 -10.56
N ASP A 107 6.69 -12.12 -11.81
CA ASP A 107 5.53 -12.93 -12.16
C ASP A 107 5.95 -14.39 -12.30
N GLN A 108 5.38 -15.27 -11.47
CA GLN A 108 5.69 -16.69 -11.45
C GLN A 108 4.40 -17.52 -11.42
N PRO A 109 4.26 -18.54 -12.29
CA PRO A 109 3.13 -19.46 -12.26
C PRO A 109 2.97 -20.13 -10.89
N GLY A 110 1.74 -20.24 -10.41
CA GLY A 110 1.43 -20.88 -9.11
C GLY A 110 1.79 -20.06 -7.86
N VAL A 111 2.56 -18.97 -8.00
CA VAL A 111 2.95 -18.11 -6.87
C VAL A 111 2.14 -16.83 -6.86
N MET A 112 1.53 -16.48 -5.72
CA MET A 112 0.83 -15.21 -5.56
C MET A 112 1.80 -14.03 -5.73
N ARG A 113 1.59 -13.19 -6.75
CA ARG A 113 2.47 -12.04 -6.99
C ARG A 113 2.21 -10.98 -5.93
N ARG A 114 3.27 -10.47 -5.31
CA ARG A 114 3.15 -9.31 -4.42
C ARG A 114 3.11 -8.03 -5.23
N VAL A 115 2.13 -7.20 -4.92
CA VAL A 115 1.94 -5.90 -5.56
C VAL A 115 1.60 -4.84 -4.51
N CYS A 116 1.96 -3.59 -4.80
CA CYS A 116 1.52 -2.43 -4.04
C CYS A 116 0.37 -1.76 -4.80
N LEU A 117 -0.70 -1.39 -4.10
CA LEU A 117 -1.88 -0.77 -4.72
C LEU A 117 -1.72 0.75 -4.74
N THR A 118 -1.70 1.33 -5.94
CA THR A 118 -1.51 2.77 -6.12
C THR A 118 -2.85 3.51 -6.20
N ASP A 119 -3.83 2.92 -6.89
CA ASP A 119 -5.14 3.53 -7.11
C ASP A 119 -6.22 2.47 -7.40
N ALA A 120 -7.48 2.81 -7.14
CA ALA A 120 -8.64 1.95 -7.37
C ALA A 120 -9.84 2.78 -7.86
N ARG A 121 -10.44 2.39 -8.99
CA ARG A 121 -11.52 3.14 -9.64
C ARG A 121 -12.60 2.25 -10.23
N LYS A 122 -13.75 2.85 -10.56
CA LYS A 122 -14.95 2.18 -11.08
C LYS A 122 -15.41 1.03 -10.16
N LEU A 123 -15.40 1.32 -8.85
CA LEU A 123 -15.63 0.31 -7.83
C LEU A 123 -17.12 0.01 -7.69
N VAL A 124 -17.46 -1.27 -7.67
CA VAL A 124 -18.77 -1.81 -7.31
C VAL A 124 -18.58 -2.76 -6.15
N PHE A 125 -19.26 -2.49 -5.03
CA PHE A 125 -19.17 -3.31 -3.82
C PHE A 125 -20.27 -4.35 -3.78
N ARG A 126 -19.94 -5.55 -3.30
CA ARG A 126 -20.89 -6.65 -3.12
C ARG A 126 -20.59 -7.40 -1.84
N ASP A 127 -21.64 -7.66 -1.07
CA ASP A 127 -21.61 -8.51 0.12
C ASP A 127 -22.12 -9.93 -0.21
N TRP A 128 -21.73 -10.92 0.58
CA TRP A 128 -22.26 -12.28 0.56
C TRP A 128 -22.14 -13.00 1.90
#